data_AF-A0A8D1T1V2-F1
#
_entry.id   AF-A0A8D1T1V2-F1
#
_cell.length_a   1.000
_cell.length_b   1.000
_cell.length_c   1.000
_cell.angle_alpha   90.00
_cell.angle_beta   90.00
_cell.angle_gamma   90.00
#
_symmetry.space_group_name_H-M   'P 1'
#
loop_
_entity.id
_entity.type
_entity.pdbx_description
1 polymer ?
#
loop_
_entity_poly.entity_id
_entity_poly.type
_entity_poly.pdbx_seq_one_letter_code
_entity_poly.pdbx_strand_id
1 'polypeptide(L)'
;MDVRAPMQFLGLLLLWLQGARSAIQLTQSPASLAASLGDTVSITCQASQSVSSNLDWYQQQPGKAHKLLIYYAFTLYSGVPSQFKDSGSGTDFTLTISGLQAEDVGTYYCQQEYTIMTPEESELQL
;
A
#
# COMPACT_ATOMS: atom_id res chain seq x y z
N MET A 1 11.45 -44.90 35.39
CA MET A 1 10.68 -44.40 34.23
C MET A 1 11.54 -43.36 33.55
N ASP A 2 12.27 -43.80 32.54
CA ASP A 2 13.26 -43.01 31.79
C ASP A 2 12.50 -42.09 30.83
N VAL A 3 12.43 -40.81 31.15
CA VAL A 3 11.85 -39.78 30.26
C VAL A 3 12.89 -39.39 29.21
N ARG A 4 13.20 -40.32 28.30
CA ARG A 4 13.90 -40.00 27.05
C ARG A 4 12.86 -39.66 25.99
N ALA A 5 12.32 -38.45 26.10
CA ALA A 5 11.56 -37.84 25.02
C ALA A 5 12.48 -37.79 23.77
N PRO A 6 12.03 -38.25 22.59
CA PRO A 6 12.87 -38.25 21.42
C PRO A 6 13.04 -36.79 20.97
N MET A 7 14.21 -36.21 21.23
CA MET A 7 14.63 -34.86 20.79
C MET A 7 14.54 -34.66 19.26
N GLN A 8 14.27 -35.74 18.54
CA GLN A 8 14.03 -35.86 17.10
C GLN A 8 12.61 -35.43 16.63
N PHE A 9 11.59 -35.40 17.50
CA PHE A 9 10.25 -34.90 17.11
C PHE A 9 10.14 -33.38 17.14
N LEU A 10 10.93 -32.69 17.97
CA LEU A 10 10.92 -31.22 18.05
C LEU A 10 11.50 -30.59 16.77
N GLY A 11 12.50 -31.23 16.17
CA GLY A 11 13.11 -30.80 14.90
C GLY A 11 12.14 -30.88 13.72
N LEU A 12 11.32 -31.94 13.66
CA LEU A 12 10.29 -32.12 12.63
C LEU A 12 9.17 -31.06 12.71
N LEU A 13 8.84 -30.55 13.90
CA LEU A 13 7.82 -29.50 14.08
C LEU A 13 8.29 -28.12 13.56
N LEU A 14 9.59 -27.84 13.61
CA LEU A 14 10.19 -26.58 13.14
C LEU A 14 10.28 -26.48 11.60
N LEU A 15 10.26 -27.63 10.90
CA LEU A 15 10.25 -27.69 9.42
C LEU A 15 8.90 -27.31 8.79
N TRP A 16 7.81 -27.22 9.57
CA TRP A 16 6.49 -26.80 9.08
C TRP A 16 6.25 -25.27 9.14
N LEU A 17 7.22 -24.48 9.62
CA LEU A 17 7.11 -23.03 9.73
C LEU A 17 7.71 -22.25 8.55
N GLN A 18 8.19 -22.94 7.50
CA GLN A 18 8.69 -22.28 6.29
C GLN A 18 7.54 -21.75 5.44
N GLY A 19 6.95 -20.62 5.83
CA GLY A 19 5.90 -20.01 5.01
C GLY A 19 5.05 -18.89 5.61
N ALA A 20 5.47 -18.24 6.71
CA ALA A 20 4.77 -17.04 7.14
C ALA A 20 5.04 -15.88 6.15
N ARG A 21 4.23 -15.75 5.10
CA ARG A 21 4.26 -14.57 4.23
C ARG A 21 3.78 -13.36 5.04
N SER A 22 4.66 -12.40 5.28
CA SER A 22 4.30 -11.13 5.91
C SER A 22 3.50 -10.27 4.92
N ALA A 23 2.31 -9.79 5.32
CA ALA A 23 1.54 -8.85 4.53
C ALA A 23 2.18 -7.46 4.58
N ILE A 24 2.19 -6.73 3.45
CA ILE A 24 2.64 -5.34 3.42
C ILE A 24 1.61 -4.50 4.15
N GLN A 25 2.06 -3.74 5.15
CA GLN A 25 1.22 -2.84 5.93
C GLN A 25 1.42 -1.42 5.42
N LEU A 26 0.32 -0.70 5.22
CA LEU A 26 0.32 0.72 4.85
C LEU A 26 -0.12 1.55 6.04
N THR A 27 0.60 2.64 6.31
CA THR A 27 0.28 3.60 7.38
C THR A 27 0.15 4.99 6.78
N GLN A 28 -0.98 5.64 6.99
CA GLN A 28 -1.25 6.99 6.46
C GLN A 28 -1.20 8.07 7.53
N SER A 29 -0.79 9.27 7.15
CA SER A 29 -0.79 10.46 8.01
C SER A 29 -1.12 11.73 7.21
N PRO A 30 -1.83 12.71 7.81
CA PRO A 30 -2.53 12.62 9.09
C PRO A 30 -3.81 11.77 8.97
N ALA A 31 -4.33 11.29 10.10
CA ALA A 31 -5.61 10.56 10.14
C ALA A 31 -6.82 11.45 9.79
N SER A 32 -6.71 12.76 10.08
CA SER A 32 -7.69 13.78 9.71
C SER A 32 -6.98 15.13 9.59
N LEU A 33 -7.41 15.95 8.63
CA LEU A 33 -6.93 17.31 8.44
C LEU A 33 -8.11 18.23 8.16
N ALA A 34 -8.07 19.42 8.72
CA ALA A 34 -8.96 20.52 8.34
C ALA A 34 -8.14 21.54 7.53
N ALA A 35 -8.68 21.99 6.41
CA ALA A 35 -8.04 22.94 5.50
C ALA A 35 -9.11 23.82 4.84
N SER A 36 -8.70 24.99 4.38
CA SER A 36 -9.54 25.94 3.66
C SER A 36 -9.49 25.70 2.15
N LEU A 37 -10.51 26.17 1.43
CA LEU A 37 -10.47 26.15 -0.03
C LEU A 37 -9.28 26.98 -0.53
N GLY A 38 -8.57 26.45 -1.52
CA GLY A 38 -7.33 27.05 -2.04
C GLY A 38 -6.06 26.62 -1.30
N ASP A 39 -6.15 25.98 -0.14
CA ASP A 39 -4.97 25.47 0.56
C ASP A 39 -4.28 24.36 -0.24
N THR A 40 -2.99 24.16 0.03
CA THR A 40 -2.28 22.95 -0.41
C THR A 40 -2.18 22.00 0.77
N VAL A 41 -2.63 20.76 0.57
CA VAL A 41 -2.59 19.72 1.60
C VAL A 41 -1.77 18.52 1.12
N SER A 42 -1.17 17.81 2.07
CA SER A 42 -0.40 16.60 1.81
C SER A 42 -0.82 15.47 2.73
N ILE A 43 -0.91 14.27 2.16
CA ILE A 43 -1.22 13.01 2.85
C ILE A 43 -0.09 12.05 2.55
N THR A 44 0.54 11.51 3.57
CA THR A 44 1.61 10.52 3.42
C THR A 44 1.05 9.10 3.53
N CYS A 45 1.71 8.17 2.85
CA CYS A 45 1.51 6.75 2.97
C CYS A 45 2.88 6.06 3.07
N GLN A 46 3.08 5.32 4.15
CA GLN A 46 4.29 4.55 4.40
C GLN A 46 4.00 3.06 4.35
N ALA A 47 4.70 2.35 3.48
CA ALA A 47 4.67 0.90 3.37
C ALA A 47 5.74 0.28 4.28
N SER A 48 5.40 -0.83 4.95
CA SER A 48 6.32 -1.56 5.82
C SER A 48 7.49 -2.22 5.06
N GLN A 49 7.35 -2.38 3.75
CA GLN A 49 8.34 -2.90 2.83
C GLN A 49 8.23 -2.15 1.51
N SER A 50 9.31 -2.12 0.72
CA SER A 50 9.30 -1.46 -0.59
C SER A 50 8.26 -2.09 -1.52
N VAL A 51 7.40 -1.26 -2.10
CA VAL A 51 6.43 -1.62 -3.14
C VAL A 51 6.82 -1.05 -4.50
N SER A 52 8.07 -0.58 -4.66
CA SER A 52 8.52 0.11 -5.89
C SER A 52 7.58 1.28 -6.23
N SER A 53 6.89 1.23 -7.37
CA SER A 53 5.87 2.21 -7.75
C SER A 53 4.46 1.63 -7.68
N ASN A 54 4.25 0.42 -7.15
CA ASN A 54 2.96 -0.27 -7.11
C ASN A 54 2.05 0.26 -6.00
N LEU A 55 1.73 1.55 -6.05
CA LEU A 55 0.84 2.22 -5.11
C LEU A 55 -0.14 3.12 -5.85
N ASP A 56 -1.39 3.03 -5.41
CA ASP A 56 -2.51 3.78 -5.96
C ASP A 56 -3.11 4.67 -4.88
N TRP A 57 -3.67 5.80 -5.30
CA TRP A 57 -4.45 6.71 -4.46
C TRP A 57 -5.92 6.72 -4.87
N TYR A 58 -6.79 6.60 -3.87
CA TYR A 58 -8.23 6.66 -4.03
C TYR A 58 -8.84 7.78 -3.20
N GLN A 59 -9.91 8.38 -3.71
CA GLN A 59 -10.79 9.29 -2.96
C GLN A 59 -12.13 8.61 -2.71
N GLN A 60 -12.67 8.76 -1.51
CA GLN A 60 -14.05 8.40 -1.19
C GLN A 60 -14.79 9.61 -0.62
N GLN A 61 -15.83 10.06 -1.33
CA GLN A 61 -16.77 11.04 -0.81
C GLN A 61 -17.90 10.34 -0.05
N PRO A 62 -18.54 10.98 0.94
CA PRO A 62 -19.67 10.40 1.66
C PRO A 62 -20.76 9.90 0.70
N GLY A 63 -21.13 8.62 0.83
CA GLY A 63 -22.18 8.00 0.00
C GLY A 63 -21.79 7.70 -1.44
N LYS A 64 -20.52 7.87 -1.84
CA LYS A 64 -20.03 7.53 -3.19
C LYS A 64 -19.04 6.36 -3.16
N ALA A 65 -18.89 5.74 -4.33
CA ALA A 65 -17.86 4.73 -4.56
C ALA A 65 -16.46 5.35 -4.48
N HIS A 66 -15.45 4.50 -4.24
CA HIS A 66 -14.05 4.90 -4.34
C HIS A 66 -13.72 5.30 -5.78
N LYS A 67 -13.10 6.47 -5.95
CA LYS A 67 -12.60 6.99 -7.22
C LYS A 67 -11.08 6.87 -7.24
N LEU A 68 -10.54 6.20 -8.24
CA LEU A 68 -9.09 6.16 -8.48
C LEU A 68 -8.60 7.56 -8.90
N LEU A 69 -7.55 8.04 -8.25
CA LEU A 69 -6.91 9.32 -8.54
C LEU A 69 -5.61 9.13 -9.30
N ILE A 70 -4.69 8.37 -8.71
CA ILE A 70 -3.34 8.14 -9.21
C ILE A 70 -3.07 6.65 -9.11
N TYR A 71 -2.44 6.07 -10.12
CA TYR A 71 -1.98 4.69 -10.12
C TYR A 71 -0.50 4.61 -10.51
N TYR A 72 0.14 3.52 -10.12
CA TYR A 72 1.60 3.35 -10.23
C TYR A 72 2.41 4.49 -9.63
N ALA A 73 1.96 5.13 -8.54
CA ALA A 73 2.62 6.23 -7.84
C ALA A 73 2.98 7.48 -8.68
N PHE A 74 2.64 7.55 -9.97
CA PHE A 74 2.94 8.72 -10.80
C PHE A 74 1.93 8.98 -11.92
N THR A 75 1.01 8.05 -12.20
CA THR A 75 0.08 8.21 -13.33
C THR A 75 -1.27 8.70 -12.86
N LEU A 76 -1.65 9.91 -13.27
CA LEU A 76 -2.95 10.48 -12.98
C LEU A 76 -4.04 9.75 -13.82
N TYR A 77 -5.10 9.29 -13.16
CA TYR A 77 -6.19 8.62 -13.85
C TYR A 77 -7.00 9.60 -14.72
N SER A 78 -7.55 9.11 -15.83
CA SER A 78 -8.23 9.96 -16.81
C SER A 78 -9.43 10.70 -16.19
N GLY A 79 -9.53 12.00 -16.46
CA GLY A 79 -10.57 12.88 -15.89
C GLY A 79 -10.31 13.32 -14.45
N VAL A 80 -9.18 12.97 -13.84
CA VAL A 80 -8.76 13.56 -12.56
C VAL A 80 -8.02 14.88 -12.79
N PRO A 81 -8.35 15.96 -12.05
CA PRO A 81 -7.68 17.24 -12.19
C PRO A 81 -6.18 17.17 -11.88
N SER A 82 -5.38 18.02 -12.53
CA SER A 82 -3.92 18.09 -12.35
C SER A 82 -3.46 18.65 -10.99
N GLN A 83 -4.40 19.07 -10.14
CA GLN A 83 -4.12 19.49 -8.77
C GLN A 83 -3.67 18.35 -7.86
N PHE A 84 -4.02 17.11 -8.20
CA PHE A 84 -3.55 15.91 -7.52
C PHE A 84 -2.18 15.51 -8.07
N LYS A 85 -1.22 15.31 -7.17
CA LYS A 85 0.12 14.84 -7.50
C LYS A 85 0.60 13.84 -6.46
N ASP A 86 1.28 12.81 -6.91
CA ASP A 86 2.08 11.96 -6.03
C ASP A 86 3.54 12.39 -6.09
N SER A 87 4.23 12.28 -4.96
CA SER A 87 5.67 12.17 -4.91
C SER A 87 6.06 11.00 -4.01
N GLY A 88 6.90 10.10 -4.52
CA GLY A 88 7.44 9.00 -3.72
C GLY A 88 7.71 7.75 -4.53
N SER A 89 8.34 6.79 -3.88
CA SER A 89 8.58 5.43 -4.38
C SER A 89 9.15 4.57 -3.27
N GLY A 90 9.13 3.25 -3.46
CA GLY A 90 9.66 2.29 -2.52
C GLY A 90 8.74 2.18 -1.30
N THR A 91 9.09 2.87 -0.22
CA THR A 91 8.38 2.79 1.07
C THR A 91 7.56 4.01 1.39
N ASP A 92 7.86 5.18 0.82
CA ASP A 92 7.30 6.45 1.25
C ASP A 92 6.68 7.19 0.07
N PHE A 93 5.41 7.55 0.22
CA PHE A 93 4.57 8.17 -0.80
C PHE A 93 3.84 9.36 -0.20
N THR A 94 3.61 10.39 -1.01
CA THR A 94 2.89 11.60 -0.60
C THR A 94 1.94 12.04 -1.68
N LEU A 95 0.64 12.02 -1.39
CA LEU A 95 -0.37 12.69 -2.18
C LEU A 95 -0.39 14.17 -1.80
N THR A 96 -0.20 15.05 -2.77
CA THR A 96 -0.36 16.50 -2.65
C THR A 96 -1.58 16.94 -3.45
N ILE A 97 -2.41 17.77 -2.83
CA ILE A 97 -3.59 18.39 -3.45
C ILE A 97 -3.38 19.90 -3.37
N SER A 98 -3.16 20.53 -4.52
CA SER A 98 -2.90 21.97 -4.60
C SER A 98 -4.15 22.76 -4.95
N GLY A 99 -4.51 23.76 -4.14
CA GLY A 99 -5.69 24.57 -4.43
C GLY A 99 -6.97 23.80 -4.15
N LEU A 100 -7.10 23.29 -2.92
CA LEU A 100 -8.19 22.44 -2.46
C LEU A 100 -9.57 23.00 -2.86
N GLN A 101 -10.39 22.18 -3.50
CA GLN A 101 -11.75 22.52 -3.93
C GLN A 101 -12.81 21.81 -3.08
N ALA A 102 -14.08 22.21 -3.21
CA ALA A 102 -15.16 21.65 -2.41
C ALA A 102 -15.38 20.15 -2.71
N GLU A 103 -15.19 19.75 -3.97
CA GLU A 103 -15.20 18.37 -4.43
C GLU A 103 -14.01 17.55 -3.95
N ASP A 104 -12.95 18.17 -3.44
CA ASP A 104 -11.79 17.43 -2.92
C ASP A 104 -12.05 16.95 -1.48
N VAL A 105 -13.12 17.40 -0.83
CA VAL A 105 -13.48 16.97 0.52
C VAL A 105 -13.90 15.50 0.50
N GLY A 106 -13.12 14.65 1.17
CA GLY A 106 -13.37 13.22 1.26
C GLY A 106 -12.30 12.50 2.07
N THR A 107 -12.46 11.19 2.17
CA THR A 107 -11.44 10.29 2.74
C THR A 107 -10.52 9.80 1.63
N TYR A 108 -9.22 9.73 1.92
CA TYR A 108 -8.21 9.32 0.96
C TYR A 108 -7.53 8.04 1.42
N TYR A 109 -7.30 7.12 0.48
CA TYR A 109 -6.71 5.82 0.76
C TYR A 109 -5.55 5.57 -0.18
N CYS A 110 -4.41 5.13 0.36
CA CYS A 110 -3.37 4.48 -0.43
C CYS A 110 -3.59 2.97 -0.44
N GLN A 111 -3.31 2.34 -1.56
CA GLN A 111 -3.39 0.88 -1.70
C GLN A 111 -2.19 0.40 -2.51
N GLN A 112 -1.53 -0.66 -2.05
CA GLN A 112 -0.46 -1.30 -2.80
C GLN A 112 -1.07 -2.32 -3.77
N GLU A 113 -0.67 -2.29 -5.04
CA GLU A 113 -1.00 -3.38 -5.96
C GLU A 113 -0.11 -4.59 -5.63
N TYR A 114 -0.73 -5.71 -5.27
CA TYR A 114 0.01 -6.94 -5.03
C TYR A 114 0.57 -7.45 -6.36
N THR A 115 1.76 -7.00 -6.73
CA THR A 115 2.54 -7.71 -7.75
C THR A 115 2.96 -9.02 -7.10
N ILE A 116 2.33 -10.13 -7.50
CA ILE A 116 2.95 -11.43 -7.29
C ILE A 116 4.28 -11.35 -8.05
N MET A 117 5.38 -11.08 -7.36
CA MET A 117 6.68 -11.52 -7.85
C MET A 117 6.58 -13.04 -7.84
N THR A 118 6.09 -13.62 -8.92
CA THR A 118 6.32 -15.03 -9.18
C THR A 118 7.83 -15.14 -9.37
N PRO A 119 8.56 -15.88 -8.51
CA PRO A 119 9.69 -16.57 -9.05
C PRO A 119 9.07 -17.61 -9.98
N GLU A 120 8.95 -17.30 -11.27
CA GLU A 120 9.08 -18.33 -12.28
C GLU A 120 10.58 -18.64 -12.25
N GLU A 121 11.06 -19.46 -11.31
CA GLU A 121 11.17 -20.91 -11.54
C GLU A 121 11.27 -21.21 -13.04
N SER A 122 12.37 -20.69 -13.60
CA SER A 122 13.16 -21.38 -14.58
C SER A 122 13.46 -22.80 -14.11
N GLU A 123 12.50 -23.71 -14.20
CA GLU A 123 12.72 -25.12 -14.36
C GLU A 123 11.82 -25.64 -15.49
N LEU A 124 12.34 -25.53 -16.70
CA LEU A 124 12.13 -26.57 -17.70
C LEU A 124 12.58 -27.90 -17.07
N GLN A 125 11.64 -28.71 -16.61
CA GLN A 125 11.86 -30.14 -16.51
C GLN A 125 11.13 -30.80 -17.69
N LEU A 126 11.91 -31.57 -18.46
CA LEU A 126 11.45 -32.48 -19.52
C LEU A 126 10.38 -33.45 -18.99
#